data_AF-A0A166D669-F1
#
_entry.id   AF-A0A166D669-F1
#
_cell.length_a   1.000
_cell.length_b   1.000
_cell.length_c   1.000
_cell.angle_alpha   90.00
_cell.angle_beta   90.00
_cell.angle_gamma   90.00
#
_symmetry.space_group_name_H-M   'P 1'
#
loop_
_entity.id
_entity.type
_entity.pdbx_description
1 polymer ?
#
loop_
_entity_poly.entity_id
_entity_poly.type
_entity_poly.pdbx_seq_one_letter_code
_entity_poly.pdbx_strand_id
1 'polypeptide(L)'
;MGSLPAHRHRESFVRLVASRGRRILLAAPPTVATADHLLDPARHLRLGAAVTLLAPIVGAVRSAGARGVHLAPTAADVGLTADGRPVLLLTTPAVGSAGEARTALRGLVARVGEHCSELPVALLTEQRDSLALEGRLYGLAEPEGLGAAVREIEGPKRPRAGVRTVADPAPQQARHRRAHPFDDGIARLGAILRRRRGPVAAGSAIVIGAVLAGAMGTPPSGGANGRDPVPTVPSTVGVAAAHPARPASTPAAPTGGAPSAPGVGAGHGPSSDLPAEEAASLLVTAAMSCSDILCAQALTLDDSPLHGSREGLATALPVGASVSEVLVQGASAVVDLGTSPETTAASVLMIRTEAGWLIRDVYVGETP
;
A
#
# COMPACT_ATOMS: atom_id res chain seq x y z
N MET A 1 5.09 -4.43 -17.81
CA MET A 1 5.02 -3.15 -17.10
C MET A 1 6.14 -3.14 -16.12
N GLY A 2 7.32 -2.77 -16.60
CA GLY A 2 8.48 -2.53 -15.72
C GLY A 2 8.07 -1.71 -14.53
N SER A 3 8.51 -2.16 -13.35
CA SER A 3 8.69 -1.27 -12.20
C SER A 3 9.18 0.09 -12.73
N LEU A 4 8.38 1.12 -12.47
CA LEU A 4 8.71 2.46 -12.91
C LEU A 4 9.99 2.88 -12.19
N PRO A 5 11.01 3.42 -12.90
CA PRO A 5 12.22 3.91 -12.24
C PRO A 5 11.88 4.90 -11.13
N ALA A 6 12.71 4.99 -10.09
CA ALA A 6 12.51 5.98 -9.04
C ALA A 6 12.37 7.39 -9.64
N HIS A 7 11.39 8.15 -9.18
CA HIS A 7 11.15 9.52 -9.62
C HIS A 7 10.84 10.38 -8.41
N ARG A 8 11.47 11.57 -8.31
CA ARG A 8 11.38 12.44 -7.13
C ARG A 8 9.95 12.91 -6.77
N HIS A 9 9.01 12.78 -7.72
CA HIS A 9 7.59 13.12 -7.59
C HIS A 9 6.67 11.92 -7.78
N ARG A 10 7.15 10.69 -7.54
CA ARG A 10 6.32 9.49 -7.38
C ARG A 10 6.62 8.88 -6.02
N GLU A 11 5.59 8.40 -5.36
CA GLU A 11 5.77 7.50 -4.24
C GLU A 11 6.37 6.18 -4.73
N SER A 12 7.26 5.62 -3.93
CA SER A 12 7.80 4.29 -4.08
C SER A 12 7.38 3.44 -2.89
N PHE A 13 7.02 2.19 -3.15
CA PHE A 13 6.81 1.20 -2.10
C PHE A 13 8.16 0.95 -1.39
N VAL A 14 8.14 0.98 -0.06
CA VAL A 14 9.32 0.68 0.76
C VAL A 14 9.19 -0.71 1.36
N ARG A 15 8.09 -0.95 2.10
CA ARG A 15 7.81 -2.24 2.74
C ARG A 15 6.38 -2.36 3.21
N LEU A 16 5.93 -3.59 3.45
CA LEU A 16 4.68 -3.89 4.14
C LEU A 16 4.99 -4.20 5.61
N VAL A 17 4.21 -3.66 6.55
CA VAL A 17 4.39 -3.94 7.98
C VAL A 17 3.08 -4.42 8.58
N ALA A 18 3.11 -5.55 9.27
CA ALA A 18 2.00 -6.01 10.10
C ALA A 18 1.94 -5.20 11.41
N SER A 19 0.78 -4.65 11.73
CA SER A 19 0.54 -3.90 12.98
C SER A 19 -0.89 -4.09 13.46
N ARG A 20 -1.05 -4.72 14.64
CA ARG A 20 -2.35 -4.92 15.33
C ARG A 20 -3.44 -5.55 14.44
N GLY A 21 -3.09 -6.62 13.70
CA GLY A 21 -4.00 -7.29 12.79
C GLY A 21 -4.38 -6.48 11.54
N ARG A 22 -3.67 -5.38 11.26
CA ARG A 22 -3.79 -4.58 10.03
C ARG A 22 -2.44 -4.56 9.32
N ARG A 23 -2.46 -4.45 7.99
CA ARG A 23 -1.24 -4.25 7.20
C ARG A 23 -1.11 -2.80 6.83
N ILE A 24 0.10 -2.29 6.99
CA ILE A 24 0.44 -0.91 6.72
C ILE A 24 1.48 -0.93 5.60
N LEU A 25 1.09 -0.43 4.43
CA LEU A 25 2.02 -0.14 3.36
C LEU A 25 2.82 1.10 3.74
N LEU A 26 4.14 0.97 3.77
CA LEU A 26 5.04 2.10 3.92
C LEU A 26 5.52 2.53 2.54
N ALA A 27 5.23 3.78 2.19
CA ALA A 27 5.67 4.43 0.98
C ALA A 27 6.65 5.57 1.32
N ALA A 28 7.52 5.89 0.37
CA ALA A 28 8.40 7.05 0.43
C ALA A 28 8.23 7.92 -0.82
N PRO A 29 8.25 9.25 -0.70
CA PRO A 29 8.31 10.01 0.56
C PRO A 29 6.98 9.94 1.34
N PRO A 30 6.98 10.17 2.66
CA PRO A 30 5.75 10.20 3.44
C PRO A 30 4.88 11.39 3.03
N THR A 31 3.60 11.11 2.77
CA THR A 31 2.57 12.09 2.46
C THR A 31 1.69 12.33 3.69
N VAL A 32 1.34 13.59 3.95
CA VAL A 32 0.57 14.00 5.13
C VAL A 32 -0.80 14.57 4.78
N ALA A 33 -0.98 14.97 3.53
CA ALA A 33 -2.24 15.45 2.96
C ALA A 33 -2.29 15.05 1.47
N THR A 34 -3.43 15.28 0.83
CA THR A 34 -3.56 15.18 -0.64
C THR A 34 -3.90 16.55 -1.22
N ALA A 35 -3.72 16.72 -2.53
CA ALA A 35 -4.11 17.93 -3.22
C ALA A 35 -5.62 18.17 -3.12
N ASP A 36 -6.44 17.12 -3.01
CA ASP A 36 -7.87 17.26 -2.78
C ASP A 36 -8.19 18.01 -1.47
N HIS A 37 -7.46 17.73 -0.38
CA HIS A 37 -7.60 18.48 0.88
C HIS A 37 -7.11 19.93 0.76
N LEU A 38 -6.10 20.18 -0.09
CA LEU A 38 -5.59 21.53 -0.35
C LEU A 38 -6.58 22.36 -1.18
N LEU A 39 -7.29 21.70 -2.10
CA LEU A 39 -8.33 22.24 -2.98
C LEU A 39 -9.71 22.19 -2.29
N ASP A 40 -9.74 22.48 -0.99
CA ASP A 40 -10.99 22.73 -0.26
C ASP A 40 -11.67 24.00 -0.82
N PRO A 41 -13.00 24.02 -1.06
CA PRO A 41 -13.74 25.19 -1.54
C PRO A 41 -13.47 26.50 -0.78
N ALA A 42 -13.10 26.43 0.49
CA ALA A 42 -12.80 27.61 1.30
C ALA A 42 -11.40 28.22 1.04
N ARG A 43 -10.56 27.57 0.22
CA ARG A 43 -9.16 27.97 -0.02
C ARG A 43 -8.96 28.46 -1.44
N HIS A 44 -8.19 29.55 -1.55
CA HIS A 44 -7.68 30.08 -2.82
C HIS A 44 -6.18 29.80 -2.94
N LEU A 45 -5.77 29.40 -4.14
CA LEU A 45 -4.38 29.20 -4.51
C LEU A 45 -3.87 30.37 -5.33
N ARG A 46 -2.66 30.82 -4.99
CA ARG A 46 -1.89 31.74 -5.83
C ARG A 46 -1.32 30.99 -7.02
N LEU A 47 -1.01 31.73 -8.09
CA LEU A 47 -0.49 31.13 -9.32
C LEU A 47 0.80 30.32 -9.09
N GLY A 48 1.74 30.83 -8.30
CA GLY A 48 2.98 30.11 -7.95
C GLY A 48 2.73 28.79 -7.21
N ALA A 49 1.70 28.72 -6.37
CA ALA A 49 1.30 27.51 -5.65
C ALA A 49 0.68 26.46 -6.61
N ALA A 50 -0.13 26.92 -7.57
CA ALA A 50 -0.67 26.07 -8.63
C ALA A 50 0.46 25.51 -9.53
N VAL A 51 1.47 26.32 -9.86
CA VAL A 51 2.68 25.87 -10.60
C VAL A 51 3.43 24.79 -9.82
N THR A 52 3.69 25.02 -8.52
CA THR A 52 4.33 24.04 -7.63
C THR A 52 3.56 22.73 -7.58
N LEU A 53 2.24 22.77 -7.57
CA LEU A 53 1.39 21.58 -7.53
C LEU A 53 1.40 20.81 -8.86
N LEU A 54 1.17 21.50 -9.98
CA LEU A 54 0.88 20.88 -11.28
C LEU A 54 2.15 20.46 -12.03
N ALA A 55 3.15 21.33 -12.14
CA ALA A 55 4.29 21.10 -13.04
C ALA A 55 5.06 19.81 -12.70
N PRO A 56 5.39 19.52 -11.42
CA PRO A 56 6.06 18.27 -11.05
C PRO A 56 5.25 17.02 -11.37
N ILE A 57 3.92 17.10 -11.26
CA ILE A 57 3.02 15.99 -11.53
C ILE A 57 2.93 15.71 -13.03
N VAL A 58 2.84 16.75 -13.87
CA VAL A 58 2.93 16.61 -15.32
C VAL A 58 4.26 15.95 -15.71
N GLY A 59 5.38 16.37 -15.12
CA GLY A 59 6.69 15.75 -15.33
C GLY A 59 6.73 14.27 -14.93
N ALA A 60 6.13 13.91 -13.80
CA ALA A 60 6.05 12.52 -13.33
C ALA A 60 5.19 11.63 -14.24
N VAL A 61 4.03 12.11 -14.70
CA VAL A 61 3.17 11.40 -15.66
C VAL A 61 3.90 11.24 -17.00
N ARG A 62 4.57 12.29 -17.50
CA ARG A 62 5.37 12.24 -18.73
C ARG A 62 6.49 11.22 -18.63
N SER A 63 7.22 11.20 -17.51
CA SER A 63 8.28 10.23 -17.24
C SER A 63 7.76 8.79 -17.21
N ALA A 64 6.57 8.55 -16.64
CA ALA A 64 5.90 7.25 -16.71
C ALA A 64 5.53 6.88 -18.15
N GLY A 65 4.96 7.82 -18.90
CA GLY A 65 4.56 7.62 -20.29
C GLY A 65 5.71 7.27 -21.21
N ALA A 66 6.91 7.84 -20.98
CA ALA A 66 8.13 7.47 -21.68
C ALA A 66 8.58 6.01 -21.44
N ARG A 67 8.01 5.33 -20.44
CA ARG A 67 8.21 3.91 -20.12
C ARG A 67 7.00 3.05 -20.52
N GLY A 68 6.04 3.62 -21.25
CA GLY A 68 4.81 2.94 -21.66
C GLY A 68 3.74 2.82 -20.58
N VAL A 69 3.89 3.52 -19.44
CA VAL A 69 2.87 3.52 -18.37
C VAL A 69 2.14 4.85 -18.38
N HIS A 70 0.85 4.83 -18.66
CA HIS A 70 0.01 6.02 -18.71
C HIS A 70 -0.72 6.18 -17.39
N LEU A 71 -0.34 7.18 -16.60
CA LEU A 71 -0.96 7.47 -15.30
C LEU A 71 -2.08 8.51 -15.47
N ALA A 72 -3.21 8.30 -14.79
CA ALA A 72 -4.38 9.17 -14.85
C ALA A 72 -4.71 9.80 -13.48
N PRO A 73 -3.92 10.78 -13.01
CA PRO A 73 -4.10 11.33 -11.68
C PRO A 73 -5.33 12.22 -11.55
N THR A 74 -6.00 12.11 -10.41
CA THR A 74 -6.94 13.09 -9.88
C THR A 74 -6.29 13.88 -8.72
N ALA A 75 -7.01 14.85 -8.12
CA ALA A 75 -6.50 15.57 -6.97
C ALA A 75 -6.29 14.66 -5.74
N ALA A 76 -7.06 13.57 -5.62
CA ALA A 76 -6.90 12.60 -4.54
C ALA A 76 -5.63 11.74 -4.70
N ASP A 77 -5.14 11.59 -5.93
CA ASP A 77 -3.95 10.81 -6.27
C ASP A 77 -2.64 11.60 -6.15
N VAL A 78 -2.73 12.88 -5.83
CA VAL A 78 -1.57 13.76 -5.61
C VAL A 78 -1.38 13.94 -4.10
N GLY A 79 -0.41 13.25 -3.53
CA GLY A 79 0.01 13.43 -2.15
C GLY A 79 0.86 14.69 -1.98
N LEU A 80 0.83 15.24 -0.77
CA LEU A 80 1.66 16.36 -0.32
C LEU A 80 2.50 15.91 0.87
N THR A 81 3.81 16.07 0.76
CA THR A 81 4.74 15.88 1.88
C THR A 81 4.59 17.01 2.92
N ALA A 82 5.19 16.86 4.10
CA ALA A 82 5.17 17.89 5.15
C ALA A 82 5.77 19.24 4.69
N ASP A 83 6.70 19.22 3.74
CA ASP A 83 7.30 20.42 3.13
C ASP A 83 6.45 21.01 1.99
N GLY A 84 5.32 20.37 1.65
CA GLY A 84 4.46 20.79 0.54
C GLY A 84 4.93 20.32 -0.83
N ARG A 85 5.92 19.41 -0.92
CA ARG A 85 6.28 18.80 -2.21
C ARG A 85 5.17 17.86 -2.69
N PRO A 86 4.66 18.00 -3.93
CA PRO A 86 3.69 17.09 -4.48
C PRO A 86 4.34 15.80 -5.02
N VAL A 87 3.62 14.70 -4.88
CA VAL A 87 4.02 13.35 -5.28
C VAL A 87 2.79 12.60 -5.79
N LEU A 88 2.94 11.89 -6.91
CA LEU A 88 1.93 10.92 -7.34
C LEU A 88 1.93 9.73 -6.39
N LEU A 89 0.76 9.40 -5.85
CA LEU A 89 0.59 8.28 -4.94
C LEU A 89 0.68 6.95 -5.69
N LEU A 90 1.08 5.88 -4.99
CA LEU A 90 1.09 4.51 -5.55
C LEU A 90 -0.30 4.05 -6.02
N THR A 91 -1.37 4.66 -5.50
CA THR A 91 -2.76 4.38 -5.87
C THR A 91 -3.20 5.05 -7.17
N THR A 92 -2.35 5.90 -7.78
CA THR A 92 -2.68 6.59 -9.03
C THR A 92 -3.02 5.56 -10.11
N PRO A 93 -4.21 5.62 -10.74
CA PRO A 93 -4.62 4.62 -11.70
C PRO A 93 -3.75 4.67 -12.97
N ALA A 94 -3.41 3.49 -13.48
CA ALA A 94 -2.86 3.32 -14.83
C ALA A 94 -4.01 3.13 -15.82
N VAL A 95 -3.90 3.78 -16.99
CA VAL A 95 -4.90 3.77 -18.05
C VAL A 95 -4.34 3.21 -19.35
N GLY A 96 -5.23 2.82 -20.27
CA GLY A 96 -4.85 2.10 -21.48
C GLY A 96 -4.17 2.96 -22.54
N SER A 97 -4.25 4.30 -22.43
CA SER A 97 -3.78 5.19 -23.48
C SER A 97 -3.19 6.51 -22.96
N ALA A 98 -2.27 7.08 -23.75
CA ALA A 98 -1.80 8.45 -23.57
C ALA A 98 -2.92 9.50 -23.74
N GLY A 99 -4.01 9.15 -24.43
CA GLY A 99 -5.20 9.99 -24.53
C GLY A 99 -5.90 10.16 -23.18
N GLU A 100 -6.17 9.05 -22.50
CA GLU A 100 -6.80 9.03 -21.17
C GLU A 100 -5.95 9.73 -20.11
N ALA A 101 -4.63 9.48 -20.08
CA ALA A 101 -3.72 10.17 -19.16
C ALA A 101 -3.75 11.70 -19.35
N ARG A 102 -3.84 12.16 -20.61
CA ARG A 102 -4.00 13.59 -20.90
C ARG A 102 -5.36 14.13 -20.46
N THR A 103 -6.43 13.37 -20.64
CA THR A 103 -7.76 13.74 -20.14
C THR A 103 -7.75 13.90 -18.61
N ALA A 104 -7.09 12.99 -17.90
CA ALA A 104 -6.93 13.09 -16.45
C ALA A 104 -6.12 14.34 -16.03
N LEU A 105 -4.98 14.61 -16.69
CA LEU A 105 -4.21 15.83 -16.45
C LEU A 105 -5.02 17.11 -16.72
N ARG A 106 -5.86 17.13 -17.76
CA ARG A 106 -6.76 18.26 -18.02
C ARG A 106 -7.79 18.43 -16.91
N GLY A 107 -8.36 17.32 -16.43
CA GLY A 107 -9.27 17.33 -15.28
C GLY A 107 -8.61 17.90 -14.03
N LEU A 108 -7.36 17.48 -13.75
CA LEU A 108 -6.58 18.01 -12.63
C LEU A 108 -6.26 19.51 -12.80
N VAL A 109 -5.87 19.96 -13.99
CA VAL A 109 -5.63 21.40 -14.28
C VAL A 109 -6.92 22.21 -14.10
N ALA A 110 -8.04 21.73 -14.62
CA ALA A 110 -9.33 22.39 -14.45
C ALA A 110 -9.72 22.49 -12.97
N ARG A 111 -9.57 21.39 -12.23
CA ARG A 111 -9.83 21.34 -10.79
C ARG A 111 -8.95 22.31 -10.01
N VAL A 112 -7.66 22.44 -10.33
CA VAL A 112 -6.79 23.46 -9.69
C VAL A 112 -7.22 24.88 -10.10
N GLY A 113 -7.66 25.08 -11.33
CA GLY A 113 -8.15 26.36 -11.84
C GLY A 113 -9.41 26.87 -11.13
N GLU A 114 -10.27 25.98 -10.64
CA GLU A 114 -11.41 26.35 -9.77
C GLU A 114 -10.96 27.09 -8.50
N HIS A 115 -9.74 26.82 -8.03
CA HIS A 115 -9.15 27.43 -6.82
C HIS A 115 -8.09 28.49 -7.13
N CYS A 116 -7.70 28.67 -8.40
CA CYS A 116 -6.68 29.61 -8.84
C CYS A 116 -7.17 30.40 -10.05
N SER A 117 -7.79 31.56 -9.82
CA SER A 117 -8.40 32.39 -10.86
C SER A 117 -7.38 32.94 -11.88
N GLU A 118 -6.11 33.06 -11.50
CA GLU A 118 -5.02 33.50 -12.35
C GLU A 118 -4.52 32.40 -13.31
N LEU A 119 -4.92 31.14 -13.11
CA LEU A 119 -4.46 30.02 -13.92
C LEU A 119 -5.17 30.02 -15.29
N PRO A 120 -4.44 30.08 -16.43
CA PRO A 120 -5.06 30.10 -17.75
C PRO A 120 -5.48 28.70 -18.20
N VAL A 121 -6.54 28.15 -17.58
CA VAL A 121 -7.01 26.76 -17.77
C VAL A 121 -7.25 26.40 -19.23
N ALA A 122 -7.91 27.29 -20.00
CA ALA A 122 -8.20 27.04 -21.41
C ALA A 122 -6.91 26.81 -22.22
N LEU A 123 -5.92 27.69 -22.06
CA LEU A 123 -4.63 27.60 -22.74
C LEU A 123 -3.83 26.36 -22.32
N LEU A 124 -3.87 25.98 -21.04
CA LEU A 124 -3.15 24.82 -20.54
C LEU A 124 -3.79 23.50 -20.99
N THR A 125 -5.13 23.42 -21.02
CA THR A 125 -5.84 22.18 -21.39
C THR A 125 -5.80 21.89 -22.89
N GLU A 126 -5.62 22.90 -23.74
CA GLU A 126 -5.38 22.73 -25.18
C GLU A 126 -4.04 22.05 -25.50
N GLN A 127 -3.06 22.15 -24.59
CA GLN A 127 -1.73 21.62 -24.80
C GLN A 127 -1.74 20.07 -24.82
N ARG A 128 -1.43 19.50 -25.99
CA ARG A 128 -1.44 18.04 -26.21
C ARG A 128 -0.13 17.36 -25.82
N ASP A 129 0.95 18.12 -25.75
CA ASP A 129 2.29 17.66 -25.37
C ASP A 129 2.57 17.99 -23.90
N SER A 130 2.78 16.95 -23.09
CA SER A 130 3.06 17.09 -21.66
C SER A 130 4.37 17.84 -21.37
N LEU A 131 5.38 17.77 -22.25
CA LEU A 131 6.63 18.51 -22.04
C LEU A 131 6.40 20.01 -22.20
N ALA A 132 5.69 20.39 -23.26
CA ALA A 132 5.30 21.79 -23.46
C ALA A 132 4.32 22.28 -22.39
N LEU A 133 3.42 21.43 -21.86
CA LEU A 133 2.56 21.77 -20.73
C LEU A 133 3.39 22.06 -19.47
N GLU A 134 4.35 21.19 -19.14
CA GLU A 134 5.28 21.37 -18.02
C GLU A 134 6.07 22.69 -18.16
N GLY A 135 6.63 22.95 -19.34
CA GLY A 135 7.36 24.19 -19.63
C GLY A 135 6.48 25.45 -19.53
N ARG A 136 5.23 25.38 -20.02
CA ARG A 136 4.26 26.49 -19.89
C ARG A 136 3.96 26.78 -18.43
N LEU A 137 3.70 25.77 -17.61
CA LEU A 137 3.44 25.95 -16.17
C LEU A 137 4.59 26.68 -15.48
N TYR A 138 5.84 26.26 -15.70
CA TYR A 138 7.01 26.96 -15.15
C TYR A 138 7.22 28.38 -15.70
N GLY A 139 6.64 28.70 -16.86
CA GLY A 139 6.66 30.05 -17.44
C GLY A 139 5.57 30.99 -16.91
N LEU A 140 4.58 30.51 -16.16
CA LEU A 140 3.46 31.33 -15.66
C LEU A 140 3.84 32.15 -14.43
N ALA A 141 4.57 31.56 -13.49
CA ALA A 141 4.99 32.18 -12.24
C ALA A 141 6.17 31.43 -11.62
N GLU A 142 6.90 32.10 -10.73
CA GLU A 142 7.88 31.42 -9.87
C GLU A 142 7.16 30.41 -8.95
N PRO A 143 7.68 29.19 -8.78
CA PRO A 143 7.11 28.21 -7.87
C PRO A 143 7.05 28.71 -6.41
N GLU A 144 5.86 28.68 -5.82
CA GLU A 144 5.64 29.04 -4.41
C GLU A 144 5.49 27.79 -3.54
N GLY A 145 6.13 27.77 -2.37
CA GLY A 145 6.11 26.60 -1.48
C GLY A 145 4.74 26.35 -0.84
N LEU A 146 4.28 25.08 -0.85
CA LEU A 146 2.99 24.68 -0.27
C LEU A 146 3.05 24.31 1.22
N GLY A 147 4.24 24.25 1.83
CA GLY A 147 4.41 23.71 3.19
C GLY A 147 3.62 24.44 4.28
N ALA A 148 3.40 25.76 4.15
CA ALA A 148 2.57 26.50 5.09
C ALA A 148 1.10 26.06 5.01
N ALA A 149 0.55 25.97 3.80
CA ALA A 149 -0.81 25.50 3.58
C ALA A 149 -1.01 24.06 4.04
N VAL A 150 -0.02 23.17 3.82
CA VAL A 150 -0.07 21.78 4.31
C VAL A 150 -0.13 21.71 5.83
N ARG A 151 0.65 22.52 6.55
CA ARG A 151 0.61 22.55 8.02
C ARG A 151 -0.74 23.03 8.57
N GLU A 152 -1.41 23.93 7.86
CA GLU A 152 -2.77 24.35 8.23
C GLU A 152 -3.79 23.23 8.05
N ILE A 153 -3.66 22.41 7.00
CA ILE A 153 -4.53 21.26 6.75
C ILE A 153 -4.38 20.20 7.84
N GLU A 154 -3.14 19.92 8.28
CA GLU A 154 -2.91 18.96 9.36
C GLU A 154 -3.49 19.41 10.72
N GLY A 155 -3.72 20.72 10.89
CA GLY A 155 -4.19 21.35 12.12
C GLY A 155 -3.22 21.19 13.31
N PRO A 156 -3.52 21.82 14.46
CA PRO A 156 -2.79 21.54 15.69
C PRO A 156 -3.09 20.11 16.14
N LYS A 157 -2.26 19.15 15.73
CA LYS A 157 -2.30 17.78 16.23
C LYS A 157 -2.15 17.80 17.76
N ARG A 158 -3.26 17.64 18.50
CA ARG A 158 -3.19 17.22 19.92
C ARG A 158 -2.31 15.96 19.96
N PRO A 159 -1.31 15.87 20.84
CA PRO A 159 -0.41 14.73 20.88
C PRO A 159 -1.21 13.46 21.15
N ARG A 160 -1.49 12.68 20.09
CA ARG A 160 -1.99 11.32 20.22
C ARG A 160 -0.85 10.50 20.78
N ALA A 161 -0.90 10.24 22.09
CA ALA A 161 -0.07 9.22 22.72
C ALA A 161 -0.31 7.89 21.99
N GLY A 162 0.66 7.42 21.20
CA GLY A 162 0.57 6.09 20.60
C GLY A 162 1.28 5.84 19.27
N VAL A 163 1.86 6.84 18.61
CA VAL A 163 2.71 6.60 17.43
C VAL A 163 4.09 7.18 17.73
N ARG A 164 5.03 6.31 18.14
CA ARG A 164 6.45 6.66 18.19
C ARG A 164 6.95 6.75 16.75
N THR A 165 6.89 7.95 16.19
CA THR A 165 7.77 8.36 15.12
C THR A 165 9.20 8.27 15.64
N VAL A 166 10.04 7.47 14.99
CA VAL A 166 11.49 7.62 15.11
C VAL A 166 11.82 8.91 14.37
N ALA A 167 11.85 10.01 15.12
CA ALA A 167 12.28 11.30 14.63
C ALA A 167 13.81 11.38 14.74
N ASP A 168 14.49 11.54 13.60
CA ASP A 168 15.82 12.14 13.58
C ASP A 168 15.70 13.66 13.88
N PRO A 169 16.70 14.27 14.55
CA PRO A 169 16.57 15.62 15.07
C PRO A 169 16.69 16.67 13.96
N ALA A 170 15.78 17.64 14.00
CA ALA A 170 15.77 18.81 13.11
C ALA A 170 17.01 19.72 13.33
N PRO A 171 17.58 20.31 12.27
CA PRO A 171 18.52 21.42 12.42
C PRO A 171 17.75 22.73 12.64
N GLN A 172 18.05 23.40 13.75
CA GLN A 172 17.66 24.78 14.01
C GLN A 172 18.39 25.72 13.05
N GLN A 173 17.63 26.62 12.41
CA GLN A 173 18.17 27.75 11.66
C GLN A 173 18.81 28.76 12.60
N ALA A 174 20.07 29.16 12.35
CA ALA A 174 20.50 30.57 12.33
C ALA A 174 22.00 30.74 12.01
N ARG A 175 22.24 31.47 10.91
CA ARG A 175 23.40 32.36 10.61
C ARG A 175 24.70 31.71 10.09
N HIS A 176 25.13 32.23 8.93
CA HIS A 176 26.39 31.98 8.23
C HIS A 176 27.61 31.90 9.17
N ARG A 177 28.13 30.69 9.40
CA ARG A 177 29.56 30.45 9.64
C ARG A 177 29.96 29.11 9.03
N ARG A 178 31.09 29.09 8.33
CA ARG A 178 31.70 27.91 7.71
C ARG A 178 32.01 26.90 8.82
N ALA A 179 31.37 25.74 8.79
CA ALA A 179 31.64 24.65 9.74
C ALA A 179 32.60 23.63 9.12
N HIS A 180 33.61 23.23 9.89
CA HIS A 180 34.69 22.32 9.47
C HIS A 180 34.27 20.85 9.71
N PRO A 181 34.80 19.89 8.92
CA PRO A 181 34.38 18.48 8.90
C PRO A 181 34.72 17.64 10.15
N PHE A 182 35.01 18.27 11.30
CA PHE A 182 35.37 17.57 12.54
C PHE A 182 34.45 17.90 13.75
N ASP A 183 33.49 18.81 13.61
CA ASP A 183 32.59 19.20 14.72
C ASP A 183 31.50 18.14 15.04
N ASP A 184 31.25 17.19 14.13
CA ASP A 184 30.24 16.13 14.30
C ASP A 184 30.65 15.03 15.30
N GLY A 185 31.94 14.96 15.67
CA GLY A 185 32.46 13.93 16.58
C GLY A 185 32.05 14.16 18.05
N ILE A 186 32.01 15.42 18.50
CA ILE A 186 31.72 15.77 19.89
C ILE A 186 30.22 15.64 20.20
N ALA A 187 29.35 15.92 19.21
CA ALA A 187 27.91 15.70 19.32
C ALA A 187 27.56 14.21 19.48
N ARG A 188 28.32 13.31 18.84
CA ARG A 188 28.13 11.85 18.97
C ARG A 188 28.56 11.31 20.33
N LEU A 189 29.59 11.88 20.97
CA LEU A 189 30.01 11.45 22.32
C LEU A 189 28.97 11.82 23.40
N GLY A 190 28.32 12.99 23.27
CA GLY A 190 27.25 13.44 24.18
C GLY A 190 25.99 12.57 24.12
N ALA A 191 25.64 12.06 22.93
CA ALA A 191 24.50 11.16 22.73
C ALA A 191 24.72 9.77 23.35
N ILE A 192 25.97 9.28 23.35
CA ILE A 192 26.33 7.99 23.98
C ILE A 192 26.35 8.10 25.51
N LEU A 193 26.82 9.24 26.06
CA LEU A 193 26.81 9.49 27.51
C LEU A 193 25.39 9.71 28.08
N ARG A 194 24.43 10.23 27.29
CA ARG A 194 23.02 10.31 27.69
C ARG A 194 22.28 8.97 27.64
N ARG A 195 22.78 7.97 26.90
CA ARG A 195 22.20 6.61 26.82
C ARG A 195 22.51 5.71 28.02
N ARG A 196 23.35 6.13 28.98
CA ARG A 196 23.72 5.33 30.17
C ARG A 196 23.25 5.87 31.52
N ARG A 197 22.33 6.85 31.57
CA ARG A 197 21.68 7.28 32.83
C ARG A 197 20.18 6.94 32.86
N GLY A 198 19.87 5.67 33.16
CA GLY A 198 18.55 5.16 33.59
C GLY A 198 17.51 4.87 32.50
N PRO A 199 16.69 3.80 32.62
CA PRO A 199 15.83 3.56 33.77
C PRO A 199 16.02 2.16 34.41
N VAL A 200 16.63 2.11 35.59
CA VAL A 200 16.53 0.97 36.53
C VAL A 200 15.70 1.35 37.77
N ALA A 201 15.14 2.56 37.84
CA ALA A 201 14.42 3.05 39.03
C ALA A 201 12.89 2.83 39.01
N ALA A 202 12.30 2.22 37.97
CA ALA A 202 10.85 2.00 37.89
C ALA A 202 10.38 0.60 38.36
N GLY A 203 11.31 -0.32 38.66
CA GLY A 203 10.98 -1.68 39.09
C GLY A 203 10.77 -1.86 40.60
N SER A 204 11.17 -0.90 41.44
CA SER A 204 11.14 -1.03 42.91
C SER A 204 9.85 -0.52 43.57
N ALA A 205 9.00 0.26 42.88
CA ALA A 205 7.75 0.76 43.46
C ALA A 205 6.60 -0.27 43.42
N ILE A 206 6.63 -1.20 42.46
CA ILE A 206 5.53 -2.16 42.24
C ILE A 206 5.63 -3.37 43.18
N VAL A 207 6.83 -3.72 43.63
CA VAL A 207 7.04 -4.82 44.61
C VAL A 207 6.74 -4.36 46.05
N ILE A 208 6.84 -3.06 46.35
CA ILE A 208 6.56 -2.52 47.70
C ILE A 208 5.04 -2.30 47.92
N GLY A 209 4.26 -2.04 46.87
CA GLY A 209 2.81 -1.89 46.96
C GLY A 209 2.04 -3.19 47.23
N ALA A 210 2.58 -4.33 46.80
CA ALA A 210 1.95 -5.64 46.98
C ALA A 210 2.15 -6.25 48.37
N VAL A 211 3.03 -5.67 49.21
CA VAL A 211 3.33 -6.17 50.56
C VAL A 211 2.50 -5.47 51.65
N LEU A 212 1.82 -4.36 51.34
CA LEU A 212 1.04 -3.59 52.34
C LEU A 212 -0.50 -3.84 52.29
N ALA A 213 -1.01 -4.62 51.33
CA ALA A 213 -2.43 -4.98 51.24
C ALA A 213 -2.75 -6.39 51.81
N GLY A 214 -1.81 -6.98 52.56
CA GLY A 214 -1.88 -8.34 53.09
C GLY A 214 -2.16 -8.45 54.59
N ALA A 215 -2.93 -7.54 55.19
CA ALA A 215 -3.33 -7.65 56.59
C ALA A 215 -4.74 -7.11 56.84
N MET A 216 -5.56 -7.95 57.49
CA MET A 216 -6.89 -7.72 58.08
C MET A 216 -8.11 -8.21 57.27
N GLY A 217 -8.69 -9.33 57.75
CA GLY A 217 -10.14 -9.55 57.71
C GLY A 217 -10.64 -10.92 57.23
N THR A 218 -10.77 -11.89 58.15
CA THR A 218 -11.49 -13.18 58.00
C THR A 218 -12.91 -13.10 58.65
N PRO A 219 -13.75 -14.18 58.71
CA PRO A 219 -15.15 -14.26 58.23
C PRO A 219 -16.18 -14.33 59.42
N PRO A 220 -17.50 -14.69 59.28
CA PRO A 220 -18.02 -16.08 59.07
C PRO A 220 -19.38 -16.18 58.27
N SER A 221 -19.65 -17.25 57.51
CA SER A 221 -20.39 -18.52 57.80
C SER A 221 -21.93 -18.54 57.66
N GLY A 222 -22.42 -19.60 56.98
CA GLY A 222 -23.78 -20.19 57.12
C GLY A 222 -24.72 -19.90 55.94
N GLY A 223 -25.45 -20.83 55.31
CA GLY A 223 -25.64 -22.26 55.53
C GLY A 223 -26.94 -22.72 54.84
N ALA A 224 -26.87 -23.85 54.13
CA ALA A 224 -27.87 -24.92 53.98
C ALA A 224 -29.23 -24.71 53.24
N ASN A 225 -29.52 -25.74 52.41
CA ASN A 225 -30.82 -26.30 51.97
C ASN A 225 -31.58 -25.54 50.86
N GLY A 226 -32.13 -26.15 49.81
CA GLY A 226 -32.28 -27.55 49.42
C GLY A 226 -33.31 -27.68 48.28
N ARG A 227 -33.38 -28.89 47.70
CA ARG A 227 -34.47 -29.48 46.88
C ARG A 227 -34.67 -29.05 45.41
N ASP A 228 -34.42 -30.02 44.53
CA ASP A 228 -35.19 -30.34 43.31
C ASP A 228 -36.69 -30.58 43.64
N PRO A 229 -37.63 -30.36 42.70
CA PRO A 229 -38.02 -31.43 41.77
C PRO A 229 -38.38 -30.99 40.32
N VAL A 230 -38.40 -32.02 39.48
CA VAL A 230 -38.69 -32.18 38.04
C VAL A 230 -40.22 -32.09 37.75
N PRO A 231 -40.76 -32.50 36.58
CA PRO A 231 -40.88 -31.90 35.22
C PRO A 231 -42.33 -31.51 34.83
N THR A 232 -42.58 -30.85 33.69
CA THR A 232 -43.73 -31.17 32.80
C THR A 232 -43.59 -30.58 31.37
N VAL A 233 -43.83 -31.41 30.35
CA VAL A 233 -44.16 -31.06 28.94
C VAL A 233 -45.70 -31.18 28.80
N PRO A 234 -46.40 -30.55 27.82
CA PRO A 234 -46.52 -31.17 26.49
C PRO A 234 -46.72 -30.22 25.29
N SER A 235 -46.53 -30.84 24.12
CA SER A 235 -46.74 -30.50 22.71
C SER A 235 -48.04 -29.80 22.27
N THR A 236 -48.01 -29.12 21.12
CA THR A 236 -48.95 -29.25 19.95
C THR A 236 -48.60 -28.18 18.88
N VAL A 237 -48.90 -28.24 17.56
CA VAL A 237 -49.05 -29.23 16.47
C VAL A 237 -49.27 -28.39 15.17
N GLY A 238 -48.83 -28.89 14.01
CA GLY A 238 -49.27 -28.47 12.65
C GLY A 238 -48.10 -28.44 11.65
N VAL A 239 -47.78 -29.43 10.77
CA VAL A 239 -48.55 -30.23 9.76
C VAL A 239 -49.17 -29.33 8.68
N ALA A 240 -49.03 -29.49 7.36
CA ALA A 240 -48.24 -30.28 6.38
C ALA A 240 -48.49 -29.65 4.98
N ALA A 241 -47.66 -29.83 3.95
CA ALA A 241 -47.81 -30.80 2.82
C ALA A 241 -47.35 -30.07 1.52
N ALA A 242 -47.03 -30.64 0.35
CA ALA A 242 -46.50 -31.91 -0.14
C ALA A 242 -46.11 -31.67 -1.64
N HIS A 243 -45.27 -32.57 -2.17
CA HIS A 243 -44.66 -32.70 -3.52
C HIS A 243 -45.65 -32.81 -4.72
N PRO A 244 -45.24 -32.69 -6.04
CA PRO A 244 -44.45 -33.72 -6.76
C PRO A 244 -43.58 -33.37 -8.02
N ALA A 245 -42.53 -34.20 -8.22
CA ALA A 245 -42.01 -34.95 -9.40
C ALA A 245 -41.72 -34.37 -10.84
N ARG A 246 -40.45 -34.64 -11.26
CA ARG A 246 -39.76 -35.02 -12.56
C ARG A 246 -40.59 -35.38 -13.83
N PRO A 247 -40.03 -35.41 -15.10
CA PRO A 247 -38.83 -36.16 -15.58
C PRO A 247 -37.92 -35.43 -16.64
N ALA A 248 -36.58 -35.61 -16.64
CA ALA A 248 -35.69 -36.54 -17.41
C ALA A 248 -35.33 -36.17 -18.89
N SER A 249 -34.02 -36.10 -19.19
CA SER A 249 -33.40 -36.44 -20.49
C SER A 249 -31.87 -36.62 -20.35
N THR A 250 -31.37 -37.77 -20.79
CA THR A 250 -29.96 -38.16 -21.05
C THR A 250 -29.91 -38.64 -22.51
N PRO A 251 -28.84 -38.40 -23.30
CA PRO A 251 -27.79 -39.42 -23.58
C PRO A 251 -26.41 -38.77 -23.88
N ALA A 252 -25.24 -39.41 -24.01
CA ALA A 252 -24.63 -40.70 -23.69
C ALA A 252 -23.10 -40.50 -23.86
N ALA A 253 -22.29 -41.32 -23.20
CA ALA A 253 -20.81 -41.33 -23.28
C ALA A 253 -20.28 -41.91 -24.62
N PRO A 254 -18.95 -41.85 -24.85
CA PRO A 254 -18.22 -43.12 -24.73
C PRO A 254 -17.02 -43.07 -23.78
N THR A 255 -16.78 -44.25 -23.24
CA THR A 255 -15.87 -44.62 -22.16
C THR A 255 -14.48 -44.97 -22.66
N GLY A 256 -13.48 -44.66 -21.84
CA GLY A 256 -12.13 -45.24 -21.87
C GLY A 256 -11.17 -44.26 -21.21
N GLY A 257 -10.61 -44.44 -20.02
CA GLY A 257 -10.37 -45.64 -19.23
C GLY A 257 -8.87 -45.69 -18.91
N ALA A 258 -8.43 -45.00 -17.85
CA ALA A 258 -7.30 -45.39 -16.98
C ALA A 258 -7.06 -44.32 -15.89
N PRO A 259 -6.75 -44.73 -14.64
CA PRO A 259 -6.55 -43.82 -13.51
C PRO A 259 -5.08 -43.41 -13.39
N SER A 260 -4.76 -42.12 -13.25
CA SER A 260 -3.52 -41.62 -12.61
C SER A 260 -3.49 -40.10 -12.49
N ALA A 261 -3.28 -39.66 -11.23
CA ALA A 261 -2.77 -38.37 -10.75
C ALA A 261 -3.61 -37.08 -10.97
N PRO A 262 -3.71 -36.19 -9.95
CA PRO A 262 -4.13 -34.82 -10.15
C PRO A 262 -3.00 -34.07 -10.89
N GLY A 263 -3.09 -34.07 -12.22
CA GLY A 263 -2.23 -33.29 -13.08
C GLY A 263 -2.53 -31.81 -12.91
N VAL A 264 -1.61 -31.08 -12.29
CA VAL A 264 -1.47 -29.63 -12.47
C VAL A 264 -1.24 -29.42 -13.96
N GLY A 265 -2.24 -28.85 -14.65
CA GLY A 265 -2.11 -28.48 -16.06
C GLY A 265 -0.96 -27.48 -16.19
N ALA A 266 0.15 -27.94 -16.78
CA ALA A 266 1.30 -27.10 -17.05
C ALA A 266 0.88 -25.97 -18.00
N GLY A 267 0.91 -24.73 -17.51
CA GLY A 267 0.79 -23.54 -18.34
C GLY A 267 -0.48 -22.70 -18.19
N HIS A 268 -1.26 -22.85 -17.10
CA HIS A 268 -2.31 -21.87 -16.77
C HIS A 268 -2.17 -21.43 -15.31
N GLY A 269 -2.34 -20.13 -15.04
CA GLY A 269 -2.42 -19.61 -13.69
C GLY A 269 -3.58 -20.22 -12.89
N PRO A 270 -3.56 -20.12 -11.55
CA PRO A 270 -4.65 -20.64 -10.72
C PRO A 270 -5.98 -19.96 -11.06
N SER A 271 -7.07 -20.73 -10.96
CA SER A 271 -8.43 -20.26 -11.25
C SER A 271 -8.77 -18.96 -10.52
N SER A 272 -9.54 -18.08 -11.19
CA SER A 272 -10.02 -16.81 -10.64
C SER A 272 -10.92 -16.98 -9.41
N ASP A 273 -11.54 -18.16 -9.28
CA ASP A 273 -12.45 -18.49 -8.18
C ASP A 273 -11.72 -18.88 -6.90
N LEU A 274 -10.40 -19.13 -6.98
CA LEU A 274 -9.60 -19.45 -5.80
C LEU A 274 -9.42 -18.23 -4.89
N PRO A 275 -9.43 -18.43 -3.56
CA PRO A 275 -9.07 -17.38 -2.62
C PRO A 275 -7.62 -16.94 -2.87
N ALA A 276 -7.34 -15.66 -2.64
CA ALA A 276 -6.07 -15.05 -2.99
C ALA A 276 -4.87 -15.73 -2.29
N GLU A 277 -5.03 -16.17 -1.04
CA GLU A 277 -4.00 -16.86 -0.28
C GLU A 277 -3.57 -18.18 -0.95
N GLU A 278 -4.54 -18.96 -1.41
CA GLU A 278 -4.32 -20.23 -2.09
C GLU A 278 -3.76 -20.02 -3.50
N ALA A 279 -4.33 -19.06 -4.23
CA ALA A 279 -3.85 -18.65 -5.54
C ALA A 279 -2.40 -18.15 -5.49
N ALA A 280 -2.03 -17.37 -4.47
CA ALA A 280 -0.67 -16.89 -4.25
C ALA A 280 0.30 -18.03 -4.01
N SER A 281 -0.07 -18.99 -3.15
CA SER A 281 0.78 -20.15 -2.84
C SER A 281 1.03 -21.00 -4.08
N LEU A 282 0.00 -21.23 -4.89
CA LEU A 282 0.10 -21.94 -6.16
C LEU A 282 0.91 -21.16 -7.19
N LEU A 283 0.68 -19.86 -7.35
CA LEU A 283 1.42 -19.00 -8.28
C LEU A 283 2.91 -18.95 -7.96
N VAL A 284 3.28 -18.71 -6.70
CA VAL A 284 4.68 -18.60 -6.28
C VAL A 284 5.39 -19.95 -6.46
N THR A 285 4.73 -21.05 -6.11
CA THR A 285 5.27 -22.41 -6.32
C THR A 285 5.44 -22.74 -7.81
N ALA A 286 4.45 -22.39 -8.64
CA ALA A 286 4.52 -22.58 -10.08
C ALA A 286 5.62 -21.70 -10.71
N ALA A 287 5.75 -20.45 -10.28
CA ALA A 287 6.76 -19.52 -10.77
C ALA A 287 8.19 -19.98 -10.40
N MET A 288 8.40 -20.51 -9.20
CA MET A 288 9.69 -21.08 -8.79
C MET A 288 10.04 -22.38 -9.53
N SER A 289 9.05 -23.16 -9.94
CA SER A 289 9.26 -24.41 -10.71
C SER A 289 9.32 -24.20 -12.22
N CYS A 290 9.20 -22.95 -12.66
CA CYS A 290 9.10 -22.57 -14.06
C CYS A 290 10.45 -22.73 -14.79
N SER A 291 10.47 -23.54 -15.86
CA SER A 291 11.70 -23.94 -16.54
C SER A 291 11.89 -23.33 -17.94
N ASP A 292 10.89 -22.62 -18.49
CA ASP A 292 10.95 -22.01 -19.80
C ASP A 292 10.18 -20.67 -19.88
N ILE A 293 10.27 -20.00 -21.02
CA ILE A 293 9.63 -18.70 -21.27
C ILE A 293 8.11 -18.84 -21.36
N LEU A 294 7.59 -19.95 -21.89
CA LEU A 294 6.16 -20.16 -22.08
C LEU A 294 5.44 -20.31 -20.74
N CYS A 295 6.05 -21.04 -19.80
CA CYS A 295 5.59 -21.13 -18.43
C CYS A 295 5.60 -19.74 -17.75
N ALA A 296 6.64 -18.93 -17.94
CA ALA A 296 6.70 -17.59 -17.33
C ALA A 296 5.60 -16.69 -17.91
N GLN A 297 5.34 -16.76 -19.22
CA GLN A 297 4.24 -16.06 -19.87
C GLN A 297 2.87 -16.50 -19.35
N ALA A 298 2.68 -17.80 -19.10
CA ALA A 298 1.42 -18.33 -18.56
C ALA A 298 1.11 -17.88 -17.13
N LEU A 299 2.13 -17.51 -16.35
CA LEU A 299 1.99 -17.11 -14.95
C LEU A 299 2.03 -15.59 -14.75
N THR A 300 2.35 -14.83 -15.80
CA THR A 300 2.50 -13.38 -15.74
C THR A 300 1.48 -12.70 -16.63
N LEU A 301 1.03 -11.51 -16.23
CA LEU A 301 0.20 -10.69 -17.12
C LEU A 301 0.97 -10.34 -18.40
N ASP A 302 0.27 -10.19 -19.54
CA ASP A 302 0.86 -9.75 -20.81
C ASP A 302 1.58 -8.39 -20.67
N ASP A 303 1.02 -7.52 -19.81
CA ASP A 303 1.61 -6.25 -19.45
C ASP A 303 2.54 -6.36 -18.24
N SER A 304 3.10 -7.51 -17.87
CA SER A 304 4.11 -7.66 -16.80
C SER A 304 5.53 -7.41 -17.34
N PRO A 305 6.49 -6.86 -16.56
CA PRO A 305 7.88 -6.81 -17.04
C PRO A 305 8.56 -8.16 -17.02
N LEU A 306 7.96 -9.10 -16.30
CA LEU A 306 8.40 -10.48 -16.20
C LEU A 306 7.89 -11.28 -17.42
N HIS A 307 6.93 -10.72 -18.17
CA HIS A 307 6.37 -11.34 -19.35
C HIS A 307 7.45 -11.55 -20.43
N GLY A 308 7.61 -12.78 -20.90
CA GLY A 308 8.60 -13.14 -21.92
C GLY A 308 10.05 -13.22 -21.44
N SER A 309 10.32 -13.11 -20.13
CA SER A 309 11.66 -13.23 -19.55
C SER A 309 11.72 -14.33 -18.48
N ARG A 310 12.21 -15.51 -18.86
CA ARG A 310 12.45 -16.62 -17.91
C ARG A 310 13.40 -16.19 -16.78
N GLU A 311 14.53 -15.59 -17.16
CA GLU A 311 15.52 -15.09 -16.21
C GLU A 311 14.94 -13.98 -15.33
N GLY A 312 14.03 -13.15 -15.86
CA GLY A 312 13.34 -12.11 -15.10
C GLY A 312 12.50 -12.66 -13.95
N LEU A 313 11.66 -13.65 -14.20
CA LEU A 313 10.81 -14.24 -13.16
C LEU A 313 11.61 -15.05 -12.13
N ALA A 314 12.58 -15.86 -12.59
CA ALA A 314 13.41 -16.68 -11.72
C ALA A 314 14.40 -15.86 -10.86
N THR A 315 14.91 -14.74 -11.39
CA THR A 315 15.82 -13.85 -10.64
C THR A 315 15.05 -12.97 -9.65
N ALA A 316 13.79 -12.61 -9.97
CA ALA A 316 12.99 -11.75 -9.11
C ALA A 316 12.45 -12.48 -7.87
N LEU A 317 12.22 -13.79 -7.95
CA LEU A 317 11.73 -14.60 -6.83
C LEU A 317 12.91 -15.24 -6.07
N PRO A 318 13.07 -14.97 -4.77
CA PRO A 318 14.13 -15.58 -3.96
C PRO A 318 14.02 -17.11 -3.92
N VAL A 319 15.15 -17.81 -4.01
CA VAL A 319 15.17 -19.28 -3.90
C VAL A 319 14.62 -19.69 -2.54
N GLY A 320 13.60 -20.55 -2.55
CA GLY A 320 12.94 -21.01 -1.33
C GLY A 320 11.94 -20.02 -0.73
N ALA A 321 11.53 -18.99 -1.49
CA ALA A 321 10.46 -18.10 -1.09
C ALA A 321 9.18 -18.89 -0.78
N SER A 322 8.57 -18.59 0.36
CA SER A 322 7.26 -19.11 0.74
C SER A 322 6.30 -17.95 0.90
N VAL A 323 5.01 -18.20 0.66
CA VAL A 323 4.00 -17.17 0.95
C VAL A 323 3.91 -17.02 2.46
N SER A 324 4.37 -15.87 2.96
CA SER A 324 4.22 -15.50 4.36
C SER A 324 2.83 -14.92 4.58
N GLU A 325 2.42 -14.02 3.68
CA GLU A 325 1.22 -13.23 3.89
C GLU A 325 0.60 -12.69 2.57
N VAL A 326 -0.73 -12.53 2.49
CA VAL A 326 -1.42 -12.05 1.26
C VAL A 326 -2.45 -10.97 1.55
N LEU A 327 -2.28 -9.77 0.99
CA LEU A 327 -3.16 -8.61 1.12
C LEU A 327 -4.00 -8.37 -0.12
N VAL A 328 -5.31 -8.56 0.00
CA VAL A 328 -6.28 -8.39 -1.09
C VAL A 328 -6.85 -6.98 -1.13
N GLN A 329 -6.88 -6.37 -2.31
CA GLN A 329 -7.62 -5.15 -2.64
C GLN A 329 -8.38 -5.35 -3.96
N GLY A 330 -9.67 -5.69 -3.86
CA GLY A 330 -10.54 -5.90 -5.02
C GLY A 330 -10.06 -7.08 -5.87
N ALA A 331 -9.67 -6.81 -7.12
CA ALA A 331 -9.11 -7.79 -8.04
C ALA A 331 -7.57 -7.86 -7.99
N SER A 332 -6.92 -7.25 -7.01
CA SER A 332 -5.48 -7.28 -6.83
C SER A 332 -5.10 -7.85 -5.49
N ALA A 333 -3.92 -8.44 -5.38
CA ALA A 333 -3.35 -8.83 -4.11
C ALA A 333 -1.84 -8.64 -4.08
N VAL A 334 -1.31 -8.19 -2.94
CA VAL A 334 0.13 -8.11 -2.67
C VAL A 334 0.50 -9.25 -1.71
N VAL A 335 1.44 -10.08 -2.14
CA VAL A 335 1.93 -11.27 -1.45
C VAL A 335 3.29 -10.94 -0.86
N ASP A 336 3.43 -11.03 0.45
CA ASP A 336 4.72 -10.95 1.13
C ASP A 336 5.38 -12.33 1.13
N LEU A 337 6.63 -12.41 0.68
CA LEU A 337 7.38 -13.65 0.63
C LEU A 337 8.25 -13.79 1.88
N GLY A 338 8.01 -14.87 2.63
CA GLY A 338 8.91 -15.34 3.65
C GLY A 338 10.17 -15.89 2.99
N THR A 339 11.32 -15.28 3.30
CA THR A 339 12.62 -15.67 2.76
C THR A 339 13.60 -15.94 3.91
N SER A 340 14.72 -16.60 3.59
CA SER A 340 15.83 -16.79 4.53
C SER A 340 16.31 -15.43 5.08
N PRO A 341 16.77 -15.33 6.34
CA PRO A 341 17.29 -14.08 6.90
C PRO A 341 18.47 -13.46 6.13
N GLU A 342 19.08 -14.18 5.19
CA GLU A 342 20.18 -13.69 4.33
C GLU A 342 19.72 -13.18 2.96
N THR A 343 18.41 -13.23 2.66
CA THR A 343 17.84 -12.81 1.37
C THR A 343 16.99 -11.56 1.50
N THR A 344 16.99 -10.73 0.46
CA THR A 344 16.10 -9.57 0.35
C THR A 344 14.64 -10.02 0.42
N ALA A 345 13.87 -9.42 1.34
CA ALA A 345 12.43 -9.63 1.40
C ALA A 345 11.81 -9.21 0.06
N ALA A 346 11.08 -10.12 -0.58
CA ALA A 346 10.42 -9.87 -1.85
C ALA A 346 8.90 -9.86 -1.64
N SER A 347 8.20 -9.02 -2.41
CA SER A 347 6.75 -9.04 -2.46
C SER A 347 6.26 -9.16 -3.89
N VAL A 348 5.17 -9.88 -4.10
CA VAL A 348 4.60 -10.15 -5.43
C VAL A 348 3.25 -9.45 -5.53
N LEU A 349 3.07 -8.62 -6.54
CA LEU A 349 1.74 -8.11 -6.90
C LEU A 349 1.12 -9.09 -7.89
N MET A 350 -0.04 -9.62 -7.54
CA MET A 350 -0.86 -10.46 -8.41
C MET A 350 -2.22 -9.82 -8.69
N ILE A 351 -2.79 -10.12 -9.85
CA ILE A 351 -4.08 -9.59 -10.31
C ILE A 351 -4.98 -10.76 -10.70
N ARG A 352 -6.24 -10.69 -10.30
CA ARG A 352 -7.30 -11.59 -10.73
C ARG A 352 -7.87 -11.10 -12.05
N THR A 353 -7.79 -11.95 -13.06
CA THR A 353 -8.37 -11.76 -14.39
C THR A 353 -9.43 -12.83 -14.65
N GLU A 354 -10.11 -12.75 -15.79
CA GLU A 354 -11.00 -13.82 -16.26
C GLU A 354 -10.25 -15.14 -16.55
N ALA A 355 -8.95 -15.06 -16.87
CA ALA A 355 -8.09 -16.22 -17.14
C ALA A 355 -7.52 -16.85 -15.85
N GLY A 356 -7.73 -16.22 -14.69
CA GLY A 356 -7.16 -16.64 -13.41
C GLY A 356 -6.35 -15.55 -12.72
N TRP A 357 -5.70 -15.93 -11.62
CA TRP A 357 -4.73 -15.09 -10.94
C TRP A 357 -3.39 -15.14 -11.68
N LEU A 358 -2.79 -13.97 -11.90
CA LEU A 358 -1.52 -13.82 -12.62
C LEU A 358 -0.58 -12.86 -11.88
N ILE A 359 0.72 -13.10 -12.00
CA ILE A 359 1.76 -12.23 -11.45
C ILE A 359 1.88 -10.98 -12.32
N ARG A 360 1.72 -9.80 -11.70
CA ARG A 360 1.96 -8.52 -12.36
C ARG A 360 3.39 -8.06 -12.21
N ASP A 361 3.88 -8.02 -10.97
CA ASP A 361 5.19 -7.48 -10.65
C ASP A 361 5.77 -8.14 -9.40
N VAL A 362 7.09 -8.07 -9.26
CA VAL A 362 7.83 -8.56 -8.09
C VAL A 362 8.75 -7.44 -7.60
N TYR A 363 8.54 -7.04 -6.35
CA TYR A 363 9.31 -6.00 -5.68
C TYR A 363 10.32 -6.64 -4.76
N VAL A 364 11.60 -6.40 -5.03
CA VAL A 364 12.70 -6.80 -4.16
C VAL A 364 12.99 -5.65 -3.20
N GLY A 365 12.92 -5.90 -1.89
CA GLY A 365 13.27 -4.93 -0.87
C GLY A 365 14.79 -4.67 -0.83
N GLU A 366 15.19 -3.52 -0.26
CA GLU A 366 16.60 -3.24 0.00
C GLU A 366 17.15 -4.22 1.05
N THR A 367 18.37 -4.72 0.85
CA THR A 367 19.08 -5.51 1.87
C THR A 367 19.22 -4.68 3.15
N PRO A 368 18.94 -5.26 4.33
CA PRO A 368 19.02 -4.54 5.60
C PRO A 368 20.42 -4.04 5.95
#